data_AF-A0A5F4VWR9-F1
#
_entry.id   AF-A0A5F4VWR9-F1
#
_cell.length_a   1.000
_cell.length_b   1.000
_cell.length_c   1.000
_cell.angle_alpha   90.00
_cell.angle_beta   90.00
_cell.angle_gamma   90.00
#
_symmetry.space_group_name_H-M   'P 1'
#
loop_
_entity.id
_entity.type
_entity.pdbx_description
1 polymer ?
#
loop_
_entity_poly.entity_id
_entity_poly.type
_entity_poly.pdbx_seq_one_letter_code
_entity_poly.pdbx_strand_id
1 'polypeptide(L)'
;MTPRAEAELSALNPLRALWLTLAAAFLLSLLLQLLPPGLLPGCAIFQDLIRYGKTKFGGPPRPAACRAFDVPKRYFSHFYIISVLWNGFLLWCLIQSLFLEAPFPSWLHGLLRILRAAQFQGGELALSTFLVLVFLWLHSVRRLFECLYVSVFSSVMIHIVQYCFGLVYYVLVGLTVLSQVPMDGRNAYVTGKNLLMQTRWFHILGMMMFIWSSAHQYKCHVILSNLRKNKAGVVIHCNHRIPFGDWFEYVSSPNYLAELMIYISMAVTFGFHNLTWWLVVTYVFFSQALSAFLSHQFYKGKFVSYPKHRKAFLPFLF
;
A
#
# COMPACT_ATOMS: atom_id res chain seq x y z
N MET A 1 -12.76 -10.60 -31.66
CA MET A 1 -12.92 -9.77 -30.46
C MET A 1 -14.41 -9.55 -30.27
N THR A 2 -14.97 -9.93 -29.11
CA THR A 2 -16.41 -9.87 -28.87
C THR A 2 -16.84 -8.44 -28.50
N PRO A 3 -18.01 -7.96 -28.96
CA PRO A 3 -18.53 -6.62 -28.63
C PRO A 3 -18.74 -6.38 -27.12
N ARG A 4 -18.66 -7.45 -26.30
CA ARG A 4 -18.70 -7.41 -24.84
C ARG A 4 -17.44 -6.81 -24.22
N ALA A 5 -16.27 -6.95 -24.86
CA ALA A 5 -15.02 -6.36 -24.37
C ALA A 5 -14.93 -4.85 -24.66
N GLU A 6 -15.53 -4.39 -25.76
CA GLU A 6 -15.60 -2.97 -26.11
C GLU A 6 -16.61 -2.20 -25.25
N ALA A 7 -17.71 -2.84 -24.85
CA ALA A 7 -18.68 -2.25 -23.92
C ALA A 7 -18.15 -2.11 -22.48
N GLU A 8 -17.27 -3.02 -22.02
CA GLU A 8 -16.66 -2.91 -20.68
C GLU A 8 -15.56 -1.83 -20.60
N LEU A 9 -15.00 -1.42 -21.73
CA LEU A 9 -13.99 -0.36 -21.79
C LEU A 9 -14.60 1.06 -21.76
N SER A 10 -15.88 1.22 -22.10
CA SER A 10 -16.46 2.56 -22.37
C SER A 10 -16.97 3.32 -21.15
N ALA A 11 -16.93 2.74 -19.95
CA ALA A 11 -17.18 3.47 -18.71
C ALA A 11 -16.18 3.05 -17.62
N LEU A 12 -14.91 3.44 -17.79
CA LEU A 12 -13.95 3.41 -16.69
C LEU A 12 -14.49 4.28 -15.55
N ASN A 13 -15.01 3.63 -14.51
CA ASN A 13 -15.36 4.28 -13.25
C ASN A 13 -14.17 5.17 -12.78
N PRO A 14 -14.43 6.38 -12.27
CA PRO A 14 -13.38 7.33 -11.84
C PRO A 14 -12.34 6.69 -10.91
N LEU A 15 -12.76 5.78 -10.04
CA LEU A 15 -11.87 5.07 -9.13
C LEU A 15 -10.94 4.09 -9.86
N ARG A 16 -11.47 3.36 -10.85
CA ARG A 16 -10.65 2.45 -11.68
C ARG A 16 -9.66 3.23 -12.53
N ALA A 17 -10.10 4.33 -13.15
CA ALA A 17 -9.23 5.21 -13.90
C ALA A 17 -8.08 5.73 -13.02
N LEU A 18 -8.40 6.21 -11.81
CA LEU A 18 -7.40 6.70 -10.86
C LEU A 18 -6.35 5.64 -10.50
N TRP A 19 -6.77 4.44 -10.08
CA TRP A 19 -5.83 3.38 -9.70
C TRP A 19 -5.01 2.89 -10.89
N LEU A 20 -5.60 2.81 -12.09
CA LEU A 20 -4.90 2.47 -13.32
C LEU A 20 -3.84 3.52 -13.68
N THR A 21 -4.18 4.81 -13.60
CA THR A 21 -3.22 5.91 -13.84
C THR A 21 -2.08 5.87 -12.84
N LEU A 22 -2.35 5.65 -11.56
CA LEU A 22 -1.32 5.51 -10.54
C LEU A 22 -0.41 4.30 -10.82
N ALA A 23 -0.99 3.14 -11.12
CA ALA A 23 -0.24 1.95 -11.48
C ALA A 23 0.67 2.17 -12.69
N ALA A 24 0.13 2.77 -13.76
CA ALA A 24 0.88 3.09 -14.98
C ALA A 24 2.03 4.07 -14.70
N ALA A 25 1.82 5.10 -13.86
CA ALA A 25 2.85 6.07 -13.50
C ALA A 25 4.02 5.42 -12.75
N PHE A 26 3.73 4.52 -11.80
CA PHE A 26 4.77 3.79 -11.07
C PHE A 26 5.48 2.73 -11.94
N LEU A 27 4.76 2.05 -12.84
CA LEU A 27 5.36 1.15 -13.82
C LEU A 27 6.31 1.92 -14.75
N LEU A 28 5.86 3.03 -15.33
CA LEU A 28 6.70 3.88 -16.17
C LEU A 28 7.94 4.33 -15.40
N SER A 29 7.78 4.78 -14.15
CA SER A 29 8.89 5.15 -13.28
C SER A 29 9.88 4.00 -13.04
N LEU A 30 9.40 2.77 -12.85
CA LEU A 30 10.24 1.58 -12.72
C LEU A 30 10.99 1.26 -14.01
N LEU A 31 10.30 1.24 -15.15
CA LEU A 31 10.90 0.98 -16.46
C LEU A 31 11.99 2.01 -16.78
N LEU A 32 11.75 3.30 -16.48
CA LEU A 32 12.73 4.36 -16.65
C LEU A 32 13.99 4.15 -15.79
N GLN A 33 13.88 3.56 -14.59
CA GLN A 33 15.03 3.26 -13.73
C GLN A 33 15.77 1.97 -14.15
N LEU A 34 15.16 1.12 -14.98
CA LEU A 34 15.80 -0.08 -15.54
C LEU A 34 16.58 0.21 -16.84
N LEU A 35 16.33 1.36 -17.48
CA LEU A 35 17.06 1.78 -18.67
C LEU A 35 18.53 2.15 -18.35
N PRO A 36 19.47 1.94 -19.30
CA PRO A 36 20.86 2.33 -19.12
C PRO A 36 21.02 3.84 -18.84
N PRO A 37 21.98 4.23 -17.97
CA PRO A 37 22.28 5.64 -17.73
C PRO A 37 22.78 6.29 -19.03
N GLY A 38 21.97 7.20 -19.60
CA GLY A 38 22.29 7.93 -20.83
C GLY A 38 21.11 8.16 -21.78
N LEU A 39 20.04 7.34 -21.69
CA LEU A 39 18.88 7.46 -22.60
C LEU A 39 17.81 8.48 -22.16
N LEU A 40 17.90 8.98 -20.92
CA LEU A 40 16.90 9.88 -20.36
C LEU A 40 17.50 11.25 -20.04
N PRO A 41 16.84 12.36 -20.43
CA PRO A 41 17.20 13.67 -19.92
C PRO A 41 17.02 13.63 -18.39
N GLY A 42 18.11 13.88 -17.66
CA GLY A 42 18.15 13.84 -16.20
C GLY A 42 17.30 14.93 -15.58
N CYS A 43 15.97 14.78 -15.60
CA CYS A 43 15.05 15.67 -14.90
C CYS A 43 15.25 15.47 -13.40
N ALA A 44 16.05 16.35 -12.78
CA ALA A 44 16.35 16.33 -11.35
C ALA A 44 15.08 16.25 -10.49
N ILE A 45 13.99 16.91 -10.93
CA ILE A 45 12.67 16.90 -10.28
C ILE A 45 12.06 15.50 -10.23
N PHE A 46 12.15 14.73 -11.32
CA PHE A 46 11.60 13.37 -11.39
C PHE A 46 12.39 12.38 -10.51
N GLN A 47 13.72 12.48 -10.54
CA GLN A 47 14.58 11.67 -9.68
C GLN A 47 14.37 12.02 -8.20
N ASP A 48 14.13 13.28 -7.88
CA ASP A 48 13.84 13.76 -6.52
C ASP A 48 12.45 13.34 -6.00
N LEU A 49 11.47 13.19 -6.89
CA LEU A 49 10.11 12.72 -6.57
C LEU A 49 10.05 11.20 -6.38
N ILE A 50 11.00 10.45 -6.95
CA ILE A 50 11.04 8.98 -6.86
C ILE A 50 11.97 8.50 -5.75
N ARG A 51 13.13 9.14 -5.60
CA ARG A 51 14.10 8.76 -4.56
C ARG A 51 13.67 9.35 -3.23
N TYR A 52 13.72 8.56 -2.17
CA TYR A 52 13.49 9.02 -0.79
C TYR A 52 14.35 8.21 0.18
N GLY A 53 14.64 8.78 1.35
CA GLY A 53 15.39 8.02 2.33
C GLY A 53 16.83 7.77 1.89
N LYS A 54 17.20 6.49 1.93
CA LYS A 54 18.56 5.98 1.71
C LYS A 54 19.02 6.12 0.26
N THR A 55 18.08 6.21 -0.67
CA THR A 55 18.32 6.26 -2.12
C THR A 55 18.67 7.67 -2.61
N LYS A 56 18.62 8.69 -1.73
CA LYS A 56 19.03 10.08 -2.01
C LYS A 56 20.53 10.36 -1.76
N PHE A 57 21.27 9.47 -1.10
CA PHE A 57 22.63 9.74 -0.58
C PHE A 57 23.78 9.74 -1.62
N GLY A 58 23.50 9.69 -2.92
CA GLY A 58 24.52 9.58 -3.98
C GLY A 58 24.38 10.57 -5.13
N GLY A 59 23.62 11.66 -4.97
CA GLY A 59 23.44 12.71 -5.99
C GLY A 59 24.12 14.04 -5.62
N PRO A 60 24.33 14.96 -6.59
CA PRO A 60 24.90 16.29 -6.33
C PRO A 60 24.07 17.11 -5.32
N PRO A 61 24.70 18.06 -4.60
CA PRO A 61 24.03 18.85 -3.56
C PRO A 61 22.85 19.65 -4.12
N ARG A 62 21.68 19.54 -3.46
CA ARG A 62 20.42 20.12 -3.95
C ARG A 62 20.35 21.64 -3.74
N PRO A 63 19.67 22.38 -4.65
CA PRO A 63 19.31 23.78 -4.44
C PRO A 63 18.54 23.99 -3.14
N ALA A 64 18.75 25.12 -2.46
CA ALA A 64 18.12 25.42 -1.16
C ALA A 64 16.58 25.40 -1.21
N ALA A 65 15.98 25.83 -2.33
CA ALA A 65 14.53 25.80 -2.54
C ALA A 65 13.92 24.38 -2.48
N CYS A 66 14.62 23.36 -3.01
CA CYS A 66 14.15 21.96 -2.96
C CYS A 66 14.25 21.34 -1.55
N ARG A 67 15.06 21.93 -0.66
CA ARG A 67 15.19 21.51 0.75
C ARG A 67 14.14 22.17 1.66
N ALA A 68 13.53 23.27 1.25
CA ALA A 68 12.45 23.92 2.00
C ALA A 68 11.17 23.05 2.08
N PHE A 69 10.99 22.15 1.11
CA PHE A 69 9.84 21.25 0.99
C PHE A 69 10.10 19.82 1.49
N ASP A 70 11.17 19.62 2.25
CA ASP A 70 11.54 18.32 2.81
C ASP A 70 10.94 18.18 4.22
N VAL A 71 10.24 17.07 4.46
CA VAL A 71 9.56 16.73 5.72
C VAL A 71 10.31 15.59 6.42
N PRO A 72 10.51 15.63 7.75
CA PRO A 72 11.19 14.56 8.48
C PRO A 72 10.50 13.20 8.30
N LYS A 73 11.27 12.15 8.00
CA LYS A 73 10.74 10.77 7.85
C LYS A 73 10.04 10.24 9.10
N ARG A 74 10.28 10.80 10.28
CA ARG A 74 9.52 10.48 11.50
C ARG A 74 8.01 10.75 11.37
N TYR A 75 7.59 11.63 10.44
CA TYR A 75 6.17 11.91 10.19
C TYR A 75 5.48 10.78 9.41
N PHE A 76 6.17 9.67 9.13
CA PHE A 76 5.54 8.46 8.59
C PHE A 76 4.46 7.89 9.53
N SER A 77 4.54 8.17 10.84
CA SER A 77 3.47 7.83 11.79
C SER A 77 2.16 8.55 11.47
N HIS A 78 2.20 9.78 10.94
CA HIS A 78 1.00 10.56 10.61
C HIS A 78 0.14 9.85 9.57
N PHE A 79 0.77 9.20 8.58
CA PHE A 79 0.04 8.42 7.57
C PHE A 79 -0.83 7.35 8.23
N TYR A 80 -0.28 6.63 9.20
CA TYR A 80 -0.99 5.58 9.89
C TYR A 80 -1.96 6.11 10.94
N ILE A 81 -1.70 7.26 11.58
CA ILE A 81 -2.68 7.93 12.45
C ILE A 81 -3.93 8.27 11.62
N ILE A 82 -3.76 8.95 10.47
CA ILE A 82 -4.87 9.27 9.58
C ILE A 82 -5.57 8.00 9.12
N SER A 83 -4.81 6.98 8.69
CA SER A 83 -5.39 5.71 8.26
C SER A 83 -6.24 5.05 9.35
N VAL A 84 -5.75 4.99 10.59
CA VAL A 84 -6.47 4.38 11.72
C VAL A 84 -7.76 5.15 12.02
N LEU A 85 -7.68 6.47 12.09
CA LEU A 85 -8.84 7.32 12.38
C LEU A 85 -9.88 7.27 11.26
N TRP A 86 -9.45 7.48 10.02
CA TRP A 86 -10.34 7.52 8.85
C TRP A 86 -10.95 6.15 8.55
N ASN A 87 -10.12 5.11 8.43
CA ASN A 87 -10.63 3.77 8.12
C ASN A 87 -11.40 3.16 9.30
N GLY A 88 -11.07 3.57 10.53
CA GLY A 88 -11.86 3.25 11.72
C GLY A 88 -13.25 3.90 11.67
N PHE A 89 -13.33 5.17 11.27
CA PHE A 89 -14.61 5.86 11.05
C PHE A 89 -15.44 5.20 9.93
N LEU A 90 -14.83 4.84 8.80
CA LEU A 90 -15.53 4.13 7.72
C LEU A 90 -16.02 2.75 8.17
N LEU A 91 -15.19 2.01 8.93
CA LEU A 91 -15.56 0.72 9.49
C LEU A 91 -16.71 0.85 10.48
N TRP A 92 -16.67 1.87 11.35
CA TRP A 92 -17.77 2.19 12.24
C TRP A 92 -19.07 2.46 11.47
N CYS A 93 -19.05 3.31 10.44
CA CYS A 93 -20.22 3.57 9.61
C CYS A 93 -20.75 2.29 8.93
N LEU A 94 -19.86 1.43 8.45
CA LEU A 94 -20.24 0.15 7.85
C LEU A 94 -20.88 -0.80 8.87
N ILE A 95 -20.34 -0.88 10.09
CA ILE A 95 -20.93 -1.67 11.20
C ILE A 95 -22.33 -1.15 11.53
N GLN A 96 -22.48 0.16 11.70
CA GLN A 96 -23.78 0.79 11.96
C GLN A 96 -24.80 0.44 10.86
N SER A 97 -24.38 0.45 9.60
CA SER A 97 -25.26 0.11 8.48
C SER A 97 -25.59 -1.39 8.37
N LEU A 98 -24.61 -2.26 8.63
CA LEU A 98 -24.79 -3.71 8.54
C LEU A 98 -25.59 -4.31 9.70
N PHE A 99 -25.38 -3.83 10.92
CA PHE A 99 -25.91 -4.46 12.13
C PHE A 99 -27.06 -3.68 12.78
N LEU A 100 -27.09 -2.35 12.61
CA LEU A 100 -28.08 -1.48 13.25
C LEU A 100 -29.02 -0.83 12.22
N GLU A 101 -28.94 -1.25 10.96
CA GLU A 101 -29.73 -0.71 9.84
C GLU A 101 -29.72 0.83 9.84
N ALA A 102 -28.57 1.44 10.15
CA ALA A 102 -28.39 2.89 10.14
C ALA A 102 -27.90 3.37 8.76
N PRO A 103 -28.38 4.52 8.24
CA PRO A 103 -27.96 4.99 6.93
C PRO A 103 -26.54 5.58 7.03
N PHE A 104 -25.77 5.49 5.95
CA PHE A 104 -24.53 6.25 5.86
C PHE A 104 -24.80 7.76 5.96
N PRO A 105 -23.86 8.56 6.53
CA PRO A 105 -23.93 10.01 6.44
C PRO A 105 -24.14 10.47 5.00
N SER A 106 -25.01 11.47 4.79
CA SER A 106 -25.44 11.91 3.45
C SER A 106 -24.28 12.30 2.53
N TRP A 107 -23.27 13.00 3.07
CA TRP A 107 -22.06 13.37 2.33
C TRP A 107 -21.26 12.13 1.88
N LEU A 108 -21.16 11.11 2.74
CA LEU A 108 -20.42 9.88 2.47
C LEU A 108 -21.15 9.04 1.43
N HIS A 109 -22.47 8.92 1.56
CA HIS A 109 -23.30 8.28 0.56
C HIS A 109 -23.19 8.96 -0.81
N GLY A 110 -23.26 10.31 -0.85
CA GLY A 110 -23.08 11.09 -2.08
C GLY A 110 -21.72 10.85 -2.72
N LEU A 111 -20.65 10.85 -1.93
CA LEU A 111 -19.28 10.54 -2.38
C LEU A 111 -19.17 9.12 -2.93
N LEU A 112 -19.67 8.11 -2.21
CA LEU A 112 -19.64 6.71 -2.64
C LEU A 112 -20.43 6.51 -3.94
N ARG A 113 -21.53 7.23 -4.14
CA ARG A 113 -22.31 7.19 -5.39
C ARG A 113 -21.51 7.69 -6.58
N ILE A 114 -20.76 8.79 -6.42
CA ILE A 114 -19.86 9.33 -7.45
C ILE A 114 -18.74 8.32 -7.75
N LEU A 115 -18.11 7.78 -6.71
CA LEU A 115 -17.04 6.78 -6.82
C LEU A 115 -17.52 5.42 -7.37
N ARG A 116 -18.84 5.15 -7.35
CA ARG A 116 -19.43 3.90 -7.81
C ARG A 116 -19.90 3.94 -9.26
N ALA A 117 -20.11 5.12 -9.85
CA ALA A 117 -20.71 5.24 -11.19
C ALA A 117 -20.11 4.21 -12.16
N ALA A 118 -20.95 3.29 -12.68
CA ALA A 118 -20.63 2.14 -13.54
C ALA A 118 -20.09 0.84 -12.90
N GLN A 119 -20.09 0.68 -11.57
CA GLN A 119 -19.69 -0.60 -10.96
C GLN A 119 -20.79 -1.67 -11.08
N PHE A 120 -20.41 -2.83 -11.61
CA PHE A 120 -21.29 -4.00 -11.80
C PHE A 120 -22.03 -4.36 -10.51
N GLN A 121 -23.37 -4.39 -10.56
CA GLN A 121 -24.22 -4.93 -9.51
C GLN A 121 -24.18 -6.46 -9.58
N GLY A 122 -23.23 -7.08 -8.87
CA GLY A 122 -23.12 -8.53 -8.83
C GLY A 122 -22.64 -9.03 -7.48
N GLY A 123 -23.54 -9.67 -6.72
CA GLY A 123 -23.21 -10.56 -5.61
C GLY A 123 -23.09 -9.92 -4.22
N GLU A 124 -23.27 -10.78 -3.21
CA GLU A 124 -23.16 -10.57 -1.76
C GLU A 124 -21.73 -10.18 -1.33
N LEU A 125 -21.26 -8.98 -1.71
CA LEU A 125 -19.94 -8.46 -1.36
C LEU A 125 -19.86 -7.83 0.04
N ALA A 126 -20.98 -7.80 0.78
CA ALA A 126 -21.05 -7.13 2.08
C ALA A 126 -20.05 -7.72 3.09
N LEU A 127 -19.99 -9.05 3.22
CA LEU A 127 -19.00 -9.73 4.07
C LEU A 127 -17.57 -9.47 3.59
N SER A 128 -17.31 -9.61 2.29
CA SER A 128 -15.96 -9.39 1.74
C SER A 128 -15.47 -7.98 2.02
N THR A 129 -16.31 -6.97 1.77
CA THR A 129 -15.96 -5.57 2.03
C THR A 129 -15.76 -5.30 3.51
N PHE A 130 -16.63 -5.84 4.38
CA PHE A 130 -16.46 -5.75 5.82
C PHE A 130 -15.11 -6.33 6.27
N LEU A 131 -14.79 -7.55 5.85
CA LEU A 131 -13.54 -8.21 6.21
C LEU A 131 -12.31 -7.46 5.68
N VAL A 132 -12.34 -7.01 4.42
CA VAL A 132 -11.23 -6.24 3.85
C VAL A 132 -11.04 -4.91 4.58
N LEU A 133 -12.12 -4.23 4.97
CA LEU A 133 -12.03 -2.99 5.73
C LEU A 133 -11.47 -3.23 7.14
N VAL A 134 -11.84 -4.34 7.78
CA VAL A 134 -11.24 -4.80 9.05
C VAL A 134 -9.75 -5.08 8.85
N PHE A 135 -9.35 -5.80 7.80
CA PHE A 135 -7.95 -6.10 7.50
C PHE A 135 -7.14 -4.83 7.28
N LEU A 136 -7.66 -3.87 6.51
CA LEU A 136 -7.04 -2.58 6.26
C LEU A 136 -6.86 -1.78 7.57
N TRP A 137 -7.88 -1.78 8.44
CA TRP A 137 -7.82 -1.10 9.73
C TRP A 137 -6.81 -1.75 10.67
N LEU A 138 -6.86 -3.08 10.85
CA LEU A 138 -5.90 -3.84 11.66
C LEU A 138 -4.46 -3.69 11.15
N HIS A 139 -4.28 -3.74 9.83
CA HIS A 139 -3.00 -3.46 9.19
C HIS A 139 -2.51 -2.06 9.58
N SER A 140 -3.38 -1.05 9.51
CA SER A 140 -3.03 0.34 9.85
C SER A 140 -2.67 0.51 11.33
N VAL A 141 -3.43 -0.10 12.24
CA VAL A 141 -3.15 -0.08 13.69
C VAL A 141 -1.79 -0.71 13.98
N ARG A 142 -1.52 -1.88 13.41
CA ARG A 142 -0.22 -2.56 13.57
C ARG A 142 0.92 -1.71 13.01
N ARG A 143 0.76 -1.14 11.82
CA ARG A 143 1.79 -0.27 11.23
C ARG A 143 2.02 1.01 12.04
N LEU A 144 0.97 1.58 12.64
CA LEU A 144 1.10 2.69 13.59
C LEU A 144 1.91 2.27 14.82
N PHE A 145 1.56 1.14 15.44
CA PHE A 145 2.31 0.57 16.56
C PHE A 145 3.79 0.35 16.19
N GLU A 146 4.05 -0.27 15.05
CA GLU A 146 5.41 -0.50 14.55
C GLU A 146 6.15 0.81 14.30
N CYS A 147 5.48 1.89 13.89
CA CYS A 147 6.12 3.21 13.75
C CYS A 147 6.47 3.84 15.09
N LEU A 148 5.59 3.73 16.07
CA LEU A 148 5.77 4.38 17.38
C LEU A 148 6.79 3.64 18.26
N TYR A 149 6.77 2.31 18.25
CA TYR A 149 7.49 1.50 19.24
C TYR A 149 8.61 0.63 18.66
N VAL A 150 8.49 0.20 17.41
CA VAL A 150 9.48 -0.70 16.79
C VAL A 150 10.51 0.09 15.99
N SER A 151 10.05 0.96 15.11
CA SER A 151 10.84 1.60 14.08
C SER A 151 11.81 2.63 14.65
N VAL A 152 13.06 2.60 14.19
CA VAL A 152 14.05 3.62 14.48
C VAL A 152 14.19 4.50 13.25
N PHE A 153 13.67 5.72 13.29
CA PHE A 153 13.78 6.67 12.18
C PHE A 153 15.10 7.44 12.23
N SER A 154 15.76 7.54 11.07
CA SER A 154 16.94 8.40 10.89
C SER A 154 16.49 9.82 10.49
N SER A 155 17.40 10.81 10.56
CA SER A 155 17.20 12.22 10.17
C SER A 155 16.96 12.46 8.67
N VAL A 156 16.48 11.46 7.94
CA VAL A 156 16.29 11.55 6.50
C VAL A 156 14.95 12.18 6.19
N MET A 157 14.89 12.93 5.10
CA MET A 157 13.71 13.68 4.70
C MET A 157 12.96 13.03 3.53
N ILE A 158 11.65 13.26 3.49
CA ILE A 158 10.70 12.87 2.44
C ILE A 158 10.20 14.17 1.79
N HIS A 159 9.96 14.17 0.48
CA HIS A 159 9.44 15.36 -0.19
C HIS A 159 7.97 15.63 0.20
N ILE A 160 7.55 16.89 0.34
CA ILE A 160 6.17 17.27 0.71
C ILE A 160 5.12 16.63 -0.20
N VAL A 161 5.39 16.51 -1.50
CA VAL A 161 4.45 15.89 -2.46
C VAL A 161 4.25 14.41 -2.16
N GLN A 162 5.33 13.68 -1.85
CA GLN A 162 5.23 12.28 -1.41
C GLN A 162 4.48 12.17 -0.08
N TYR A 163 4.67 13.15 0.82
CA TYR A 163 3.97 13.21 2.09
C TYR A 163 2.46 13.40 1.90
N CYS A 164 2.04 14.42 1.14
CA CYS A 164 0.63 14.65 0.81
C CYS A 164 0.02 13.46 0.08
N PHE A 165 0.73 12.88 -0.88
CA PHE A 165 0.30 11.68 -1.59
C PHE A 165 0.06 10.50 -0.64
N GLY A 166 0.94 10.29 0.34
CA GLY A 166 0.77 9.27 1.37
C GLY A 166 -0.49 9.48 2.23
N LEU A 167 -0.79 10.72 2.63
CA LEU A 167 -2.02 11.03 3.39
C LEU A 167 -3.28 10.76 2.55
N VAL A 168 -3.29 11.23 1.30
CA VAL A 168 -4.42 11.02 0.36
C VAL A 168 -4.62 9.54 0.07
N TYR A 169 -3.54 8.77 -0.08
CA TYR A 169 -3.59 7.33 -0.32
C TYR A 169 -4.39 6.59 0.76
N TYR A 170 -4.14 6.85 2.04
CA TYR A 170 -4.83 6.16 3.14
C TYR A 170 -6.31 6.53 3.26
N VAL A 171 -6.70 7.73 2.81
CA VAL A 171 -8.10 8.13 2.68
C VAL A 171 -8.76 7.41 1.51
N LEU A 172 -8.08 7.39 0.35
CA LEU A 172 -8.58 6.84 -0.90
C LEU A 172 -8.74 5.32 -0.83
N VAL A 173 -7.80 4.59 -0.23
CA VAL A 173 -7.88 3.12 -0.13
C VAL A 173 -9.08 2.68 0.71
N GLY A 174 -9.38 3.38 1.81
CA GLY A 174 -10.60 3.15 2.60
C GLY A 174 -11.88 3.37 1.82
N LEU A 175 -11.96 4.50 1.11
CA LEU A 175 -13.09 4.81 0.23
C LEU A 175 -13.22 3.80 -0.90
N THR A 176 -12.11 3.29 -1.43
CA THR A 176 -12.10 2.25 -2.46
C THR A 176 -12.74 0.96 -1.95
N VAL A 177 -12.36 0.52 -0.73
CA VAL A 177 -12.96 -0.65 -0.09
C VAL A 177 -14.45 -0.41 0.11
N LEU A 178 -14.82 0.71 0.74
CA LEU A 178 -16.23 0.99 1.07
C LEU A 178 -17.10 1.17 -0.19
N SER A 179 -16.56 1.65 -1.31
CA SER A 179 -17.32 1.77 -2.56
C SER A 179 -17.77 0.42 -3.12
N GLN A 180 -17.10 -0.68 -2.74
CA GLN A 180 -17.44 -2.05 -3.15
C GLN A 180 -18.69 -2.62 -2.45
N VAL A 181 -19.19 -1.99 -1.37
CA VAL A 181 -20.37 -2.49 -0.63
C VAL A 181 -21.63 -2.44 -1.50
N PRO A 182 -22.43 -3.51 -1.61
CA PRO A 182 -23.73 -3.43 -2.29
C PRO A 182 -24.67 -2.51 -1.48
N MET A 183 -25.13 -1.42 -2.08
CA MET A 183 -26.11 -0.53 -1.42
C MET A 183 -27.38 -0.45 -2.24
N ASP A 184 -28.52 -0.35 -1.57
CA ASP A 184 -29.82 -0.16 -2.20
C ASP A 184 -29.87 1.23 -2.86
N GLY A 185 -30.32 1.30 -4.12
CA GLY A 185 -30.29 2.52 -4.92
C GLY A 185 -31.20 3.65 -4.40
N ARG A 186 -32.16 3.31 -3.53
CA ARG A 186 -33.10 4.26 -2.90
C ARG A 186 -32.78 4.58 -1.44
N ASN A 187 -32.07 3.71 -0.74
CA ASN A 187 -31.82 3.84 0.69
C ASN A 187 -30.32 3.70 0.98
N ALA A 188 -29.76 4.56 1.83
CA ALA A 188 -28.33 4.55 2.19
C ALA A 188 -27.93 3.35 3.08
N TYR A 189 -28.57 2.20 2.91
CA TYR A 189 -28.35 0.96 3.64
C TYR A 189 -27.62 -0.07 2.79
N VAL A 190 -26.94 -1.00 3.46
CA VAL A 190 -26.27 -2.14 2.83
C VAL A 190 -27.26 -3.26 2.54
N THR A 191 -27.24 -3.75 1.31
CA THR A 191 -28.09 -4.88 0.88
C THR A 191 -27.37 -6.20 1.18
N GLY A 192 -27.80 -6.91 2.24
CA GLY A 192 -27.26 -8.24 2.56
C GLY A 192 -27.54 -8.64 4.00
N LYS A 193 -28.71 -9.24 4.26
CA LYS A 193 -29.03 -9.82 5.57
C LYS A 193 -28.28 -11.15 5.74
N ASN A 194 -27.87 -11.47 6.98
CA ASN A 194 -27.13 -12.67 7.37
C ASN A 194 -25.70 -12.77 6.80
N LEU A 195 -24.80 -11.89 7.27
CA LEU A 195 -23.39 -11.83 6.87
C LEU A 195 -22.68 -13.20 6.89
N LEU A 196 -22.96 -14.02 7.90
CA LEU A 196 -22.35 -15.36 8.05
C LEU A 196 -22.71 -16.33 6.92
N MET A 197 -23.90 -16.20 6.32
CA MET A 197 -24.32 -17.04 5.19
C MET A 197 -23.54 -16.71 3.91
N GLN A 198 -22.94 -15.52 3.82
CA GLN A 198 -22.07 -15.12 2.72
C GLN A 198 -20.67 -15.71 2.83
N THR A 199 -20.37 -16.47 3.90
CA THR A 199 -19.04 -17.06 4.09
C THR A 199 -18.73 -18.04 2.96
N ARG A 200 -17.51 -17.94 2.45
CA ARG A 200 -16.99 -18.72 1.32
C ARG A 200 -15.55 -19.09 1.66
N TRP A 201 -15.04 -20.14 1.03
CA TRP A 201 -13.67 -20.64 1.28
C TRP A 201 -12.59 -19.56 1.06
N PHE A 202 -12.79 -18.65 0.11
CA PHE A 202 -11.84 -17.58 -0.18
C PHE A 202 -11.73 -16.54 0.95
N HIS A 203 -12.77 -16.38 1.80
CA HIS A 203 -12.69 -15.53 2.99
C HIS A 203 -11.71 -16.12 4.02
N ILE A 204 -11.74 -17.44 4.20
CA ILE A 204 -10.84 -18.16 5.11
C ILE A 204 -9.41 -18.12 4.56
N LEU A 205 -9.23 -18.41 3.27
CA LEU A 205 -7.92 -18.33 2.63
C LEU A 205 -7.33 -16.91 2.70
N GLY A 206 -8.14 -15.90 2.40
CA GLY A 206 -7.75 -14.49 2.50
C GLY A 206 -7.31 -14.11 3.92
N MET A 207 -8.06 -14.52 4.94
CA MET A 207 -7.70 -14.33 6.35
C MET A 207 -6.35 -14.98 6.70
N MET A 208 -6.15 -16.25 6.31
CA MET A 208 -4.90 -16.97 6.59
C MET A 208 -3.70 -16.28 5.90
N MET A 209 -3.86 -15.89 4.63
CA MET A 209 -2.83 -15.17 3.89
C MET A 209 -2.53 -13.80 4.52
N PHE A 210 -3.55 -13.08 4.99
CA PHE A 210 -3.41 -11.78 5.65
C PHE A 210 -2.57 -11.91 6.93
N ILE A 211 -2.89 -12.88 7.79
CA ILE A 211 -2.19 -13.12 9.06
C ILE A 211 -0.74 -13.52 8.79
N TRP A 212 -0.52 -14.49 7.88
CA TRP A 212 0.81 -14.95 7.51
C TRP A 212 1.70 -13.82 6.99
N SER A 213 1.18 -13.04 6.05
CA SER A 213 1.92 -11.93 5.43
C SER A 213 2.19 -10.81 6.43
N SER A 214 1.22 -10.52 7.31
CA SER A 214 1.40 -9.54 8.39
C SER A 214 2.49 -9.97 9.38
N ALA A 215 2.55 -11.25 9.74
CA ALA A 215 3.58 -11.79 10.62
C ALA A 215 4.99 -11.63 10.01
N HIS A 216 5.17 -11.99 8.74
CA HIS A 216 6.46 -11.81 8.05
C HIS A 216 6.86 -10.34 7.92
N GLN A 217 5.90 -9.47 7.60
CA GLN A 217 6.19 -8.05 7.52
C GLN A 217 6.65 -7.48 8.88
N TYR A 218 5.96 -7.84 9.96
CA TYR A 218 6.34 -7.43 11.31
C TYR A 218 7.75 -7.92 11.66
N LYS A 219 8.05 -9.19 11.41
CA LYS A 219 9.40 -9.77 11.61
C LYS A 219 10.46 -8.98 10.84
N CYS A 220 10.20 -8.64 9.58
CA CYS A 220 11.13 -7.84 8.79
C CYS A 220 11.39 -6.45 9.41
N HIS A 221 10.37 -5.78 9.93
CA HIS A 221 10.54 -4.48 10.60
C HIS A 221 11.30 -4.60 11.93
N VAL A 222 11.08 -5.67 12.70
CA VAL A 222 11.85 -5.95 13.92
C VAL A 222 13.32 -6.18 13.58
N ILE A 223 13.64 -7.00 12.56
CA ILE A 223 15.02 -7.21 12.09
C ILE A 223 15.66 -5.87 11.72
N LEU A 224 14.99 -5.06 10.90
CA LEU A 224 15.52 -3.75 10.48
C LEU A 224 15.73 -2.78 11.64
N SER A 225 14.85 -2.80 12.64
CA SER A 225 15.00 -2.03 13.88
C SER A 225 16.21 -2.49 14.69
N ASN A 226 16.35 -3.79 14.89
CA ASN A 226 17.40 -4.37 15.74
C ASN A 226 18.80 -4.14 15.18
N LEU A 227 18.95 -3.96 13.86
CA LEU A 227 20.24 -3.54 13.27
C LEU A 227 20.74 -2.17 13.76
N ARG A 228 19.87 -1.37 14.40
CA ARG A 228 20.18 -0.03 14.93
C ARG A 228 20.18 0.02 16.46
N LYS A 229 19.77 -1.06 17.14
CA LYS A 229 19.68 -1.15 18.60
C LYS A 229 20.77 -2.08 19.16
N ASN A 230 21.20 -1.88 20.40
CA ASN A 230 22.01 -2.87 21.14
C ASN A 230 21.12 -3.96 21.75
N LYS A 231 21.74 -4.92 22.43
CA LYS A 231 21.04 -5.99 23.17
C LYS A 231 20.11 -5.46 24.29
N ALA A 232 20.37 -4.25 24.79
CA ALA A 232 19.53 -3.56 25.77
C ALA A 232 18.42 -2.71 25.12
N GLY A 233 18.25 -2.76 23.80
CA GLY A 233 17.21 -2.00 23.07
C GLY A 233 17.54 -0.52 22.82
N VAL A 234 18.70 -0.03 23.25
CA VAL A 234 19.15 1.36 23.08
C VAL A 234 19.66 1.57 21.65
N VAL A 235 19.24 2.66 21.02
CA VAL A 235 19.69 3.03 19.66
C VAL A 235 21.16 3.45 19.71
N ILE A 236 22.04 2.71 19.02
CA ILE A 236 23.49 2.95 19.01
C ILE A 236 23.90 3.79 17.79
N HIS A 237 23.35 3.48 16.61
CA HIS A 237 23.70 4.14 15.36
C HIS A 237 22.53 4.14 14.38
N CYS A 238 22.45 5.19 13.56
CA CYS A 238 21.52 5.26 12.42
C CYS A 238 22.13 4.69 11.11
N ASN A 239 23.34 4.15 11.20
CA ASN A 239 24.07 3.57 10.07
C ASN A 239 23.35 2.35 9.50
N HIS A 240 23.53 2.17 8.20
CA HIS A 240 22.92 1.09 7.46
C HIS A 240 23.77 -0.17 7.62
N ARG A 241 23.12 -1.31 7.82
CA ARG A 241 23.75 -2.64 7.84
C ARG A 241 22.98 -3.56 6.92
N ILE A 242 23.62 -4.66 6.52
CA ILE A 242 22.98 -5.70 5.70
C ILE A 242 22.04 -6.52 6.62
N PRO A 243 20.74 -6.59 6.33
CA PRO A 243 19.81 -7.43 7.10
C PRO A 243 19.97 -8.91 6.75
N PHE A 244 19.80 -9.78 7.75
CA PHE A 244 19.80 -11.25 7.61
C PHE A 244 18.64 -11.82 8.43
N GLY A 245 18.21 -13.03 8.07
CA GLY A 245 17.08 -13.73 8.66
C GLY A 245 15.75 -13.50 7.93
N ASP A 246 14.83 -14.46 8.08
CA ASP A 246 13.56 -14.50 7.37
C ASP A 246 13.77 -14.37 5.83
N TRP A 247 12.83 -13.75 5.11
CA TRP A 247 12.92 -13.55 3.66
C TRP A 247 14.05 -12.61 3.20
N PHE A 248 14.82 -11.99 4.10
CA PHE A 248 15.99 -11.22 3.69
C PHE A 248 17.03 -12.09 3.00
N GLU A 249 17.06 -13.41 3.24
CA GLU A 249 17.99 -14.31 2.54
C GLU A 249 17.73 -14.41 1.04
N TYR A 250 16.50 -14.14 0.58
CA TYR A 250 16.14 -14.26 -0.83
C TYR A 250 16.06 -12.90 -1.53
N VAL A 251 15.55 -11.88 -0.83
CA VAL A 251 15.27 -10.56 -1.42
C VAL A 251 15.75 -9.44 -0.51
N SER A 252 16.02 -8.29 -1.11
CA SER A 252 16.59 -7.13 -0.42
C SER A 252 15.56 -6.36 0.40
N SER A 253 14.31 -6.38 -0.04
CA SER A 253 13.19 -5.67 0.59
C SER A 253 11.98 -6.59 0.83
N PRO A 254 12.12 -7.64 1.66
CA PRO A 254 11.04 -8.60 1.93
C PRO A 254 9.83 -7.98 2.64
N ASN A 255 10.02 -6.88 3.38
CA ASN A 255 8.93 -6.13 3.99
C ASN A 255 7.97 -5.53 2.94
N TYR A 256 8.48 -5.20 1.75
CA TYR A 256 7.66 -4.76 0.62
C TYR A 256 6.96 -5.93 -0.05
N LEU A 257 7.61 -7.09 -0.15
CA LEU A 257 6.98 -8.32 -0.66
C LEU A 257 5.82 -8.75 0.25
N ALA A 258 6.04 -8.71 1.56
CA ALA A 258 5.00 -9.00 2.54
C ALA A 258 3.85 -7.99 2.48
N GLU A 259 4.13 -6.70 2.24
CA GLU A 259 3.07 -5.70 1.97
C GLU A 259 2.23 -6.11 0.75
N LEU A 260 2.86 -6.45 -0.37
CA LEU A 260 2.14 -6.90 -1.57
C LEU A 260 1.24 -8.11 -1.27
N MET A 261 1.74 -9.09 -0.49
CA MET A 261 0.96 -10.27 -0.10
C MET A 261 -0.23 -9.93 0.79
N ILE A 262 -0.13 -8.89 1.65
CA ILE A 262 -1.27 -8.36 2.41
C ILE A 262 -2.35 -7.84 1.46
N TYR A 263 -2.01 -7.06 0.42
CA TYR A 263 -3.02 -6.56 -0.53
C TYR A 263 -3.62 -7.66 -1.40
N ILE A 264 -2.82 -8.66 -1.78
CA ILE A 264 -3.31 -9.86 -2.49
C ILE A 264 -4.27 -10.65 -1.61
N SER A 265 -4.00 -10.78 -0.31
CA SER A 265 -4.94 -11.45 0.61
C SER A 265 -6.31 -10.78 0.66
N MET A 266 -6.36 -9.44 0.56
CA MET A 266 -7.61 -8.69 0.44
C MET A 266 -8.29 -8.93 -0.92
N ALA A 267 -7.53 -9.11 -2.00
CA ALA A 267 -8.08 -9.48 -3.32
C ALA A 267 -8.71 -10.87 -3.32
N VAL A 268 -8.05 -11.82 -2.65
CA VAL A 268 -8.57 -13.17 -2.39
C VAL A 268 -9.85 -13.09 -1.56
N THR A 269 -9.89 -12.23 -0.54
CA THR A 269 -11.07 -12.01 0.31
C THR A 269 -12.26 -11.44 -0.49
N PHE A 270 -12.00 -10.71 -1.58
CA PHE A 270 -13.00 -10.28 -2.57
C PHE A 270 -13.35 -11.35 -3.62
N GLY A 271 -12.89 -12.59 -3.45
CA GLY A 271 -13.20 -13.70 -4.36
C GLY A 271 -12.50 -13.60 -5.72
N PHE A 272 -11.33 -12.96 -5.81
CA PHE A 272 -10.50 -12.85 -7.03
C PHE A 272 -11.08 -12.08 -8.22
N HIS A 273 -12.38 -11.73 -8.21
CA HIS A 273 -13.04 -11.10 -9.36
C HIS A 273 -13.17 -9.58 -9.25
N ASN A 274 -12.77 -8.98 -8.12
CA ASN A 274 -12.88 -7.55 -7.93
C ASN A 274 -11.78 -6.78 -8.69
N LEU A 275 -12.11 -6.34 -9.91
CA LEU A 275 -11.19 -5.60 -10.77
C LEU A 275 -10.66 -4.32 -10.11
N THR A 276 -11.52 -3.56 -9.42
CA THR A 276 -11.12 -2.30 -8.77
C THR A 276 -10.03 -2.57 -7.73
N TRP A 277 -10.17 -3.62 -6.94
CA TRP A 277 -9.16 -4.00 -5.95
C TRP A 277 -7.89 -4.56 -6.60
N TRP A 278 -7.99 -5.32 -7.69
CA TRP A 278 -6.81 -5.74 -8.44
C TRP A 278 -6.01 -4.56 -8.99
N LEU A 279 -6.64 -3.46 -9.40
CA LEU A 279 -5.92 -2.25 -9.78
C LEU A 279 -5.15 -1.65 -8.59
N VAL A 280 -5.70 -1.70 -7.37
CA VAL A 280 -4.96 -1.33 -6.14
C VAL A 280 -3.75 -2.25 -5.95
N VAL A 281 -3.93 -3.57 -6.09
CA VAL A 281 -2.83 -4.54 -5.98
C VAL A 281 -1.75 -4.25 -7.02
N THR A 282 -2.12 -3.98 -8.27
CA THR A 282 -1.18 -3.64 -9.35
C THR A 282 -0.42 -2.35 -9.05
N TYR A 283 -1.10 -1.32 -8.53
CA TYR A 283 -0.45 -0.11 -8.07
C TYR A 283 0.57 -0.39 -6.95
N VAL A 284 0.17 -1.16 -5.92
CA VAL A 284 1.05 -1.54 -4.80
C VAL A 284 2.25 -2.33 -5.33
N PHE A 285 2.04 -3.27 -6.25
CA PHE A 285 3.10 -4.04 -6.88
C PHE A 285 4.16 -3.13 -7.52
N PHE A 286 3.76 -2.21 -8.40
CA PHE A 286 4.72 -1.34 -9.09
C PHE A 286 5.39 -0.33 -8.15
N SER A 287 4.64 0.24 -7.20
CA SER A 287 5.19 1.17 -6.20
C SER A 287 6.24 0.51 -5.30
N GLN A 288 5.95 -0.71 -4.83
CA GLN A 288 6.86 -1.51 -4.02
C GLN A 288 8.05 -2.03 -4.83
N ALA A 289 7.84 -2.47 -6.07
CA ALA A 289 8.91 -2.90 -6.97
C ALA A 289 9.91 -1.77 -7.25
N LEU A 290 9.44 -0.54 -7.51
CA LEU A 290 10.29 0.64 -7.66
C LEU A 290 11.10 0.92 -6.40
N SER A 291 10.44 0.94 -5.23
CA SER A 291 11.10 1.17 -3.94
C SER A 291 12.13 0.07 -3.61
N ALA A 292 11.82 -1.19 -3.92
CA ALA A 292 12.67 -2.35 -3.72
C ALA A 292 13.91 -2.29 -4.62
N PHE A 293 13.73 -1.96 -5.90
CA PHE A 293 14.81 -1.81 -6.87
C PHE A 293 15.82 -0.76 -6.43
N LEU A 294 15.35 0.44 -6.07
CA LEU A 294 16.23 1.52 -5.60
C LEU A 294 16.95 1.13 -4.30
N SER A 295 16.26 0.42 -3.40
CA SER A 295 16.87 -0.10 -2.16
C SER A 295 17.94 -1.14 -2.45
N HIS A 296 17.71 -2.03 -3.42
CA HIS A 296 18.66 -3.05 -3.85
C HIS A 296 19.92 -2.42 -4.47
N GLN A 297 19.76 -1.44 -5.37
CA GLN A 297 20.87 -0.68 -5.95
C GLN A 297 21.70 0.03 -4.87
N PHE A 298 21.04 0.65 -3.90
CA PHE A 298 21.72 1.25 -2.75
C PHE A 298 22.58 0.23 -1.99
N TYR A 299 22.03 -0.96 -1.69
CA TYR A 299 22.79 -1.98 -0.96
C TYR A 299 23.99 -2.50 -1.78
N LYS A 300 23.82 -2.77 -3.07
CA LYS A 300 24.90 -3.22 -3.96
C LYS A 300 26.00 -2.16 -4.12
N GLY A 301 25.64 -0.89 -4.22
CA GLY A 301 26.61 0.21 -4.34
C GLY A 301 27.33 0.52 -3.02
N LYS A 302 26.67 0.32 -1.88
CA LYS A 302 27.23 0.68 -0.56
C LYS A 302 28.07 -0.43 0.08
N PHE A 303 27.70 -1.70 -0.11
CA PHE A 303 28.33 -2.81 0.60
C PHE A 303 28.98 -3.79 -0.38
N VAL A 304 30.31 -3.83 -0.37
CA VAL A 304 31.08 -4.80 -1.17
C VAL A 304 30.73 -6.25 -0.81
N SER A 305 30.43 -6.50 0.47
CA SER A 305 30.03 -7.81 0.99
C SER A 305 28.54 -8.13 0.82
N TYR A 306 27.79 -7.36 0.01
CA TYR A 306 26.36 -7.62 -0.17
C TYR A 306 26.11 -8.96 -0.89
N PRO A 307 25.19 -9.82 -0.40
CA PRO A 307 24.94 -11.11 -1.02
C PRO A 307 24.46 -10.99 -2.47
N LYS A 308 25.25 -11.50 -3.42
CA LYS A 308 25.00 -11.35 -4.86
C LYS A 308 23.79 -12.15 -5.38
N HIS A 309 23.38 -13.19 -4.67
CA HIS A 309 22.24 -14.02 -5.04
C HIS A 309 20.88 -13.37 -4.73
N ARG A 310 20.85 -12.39 -3.80
CA ARG A 310 19.61 -11.72 -3.41
C ARG A 310 19.04 -10.93 -4.58
N LYS A 311 17.72 -11.01 -4.72
CA LYS A 311 16.95 -10.23 -5.68
C LYS A 311 16.41 -8.95 -5.03
N ALA A 312 15.82 -8.04 -5.81
CA ALA A 312 15.32 -6.78 -5.27
C ALA A 312 14.03 -6.98 -4.46
N PHE A 313 13.07 -7.69 -5.03
CA PHE A 313 11.67 -7.73 -4.62
C PHE A 313 11.02 -9.13 -4.70
N LEU A 314 11.11 -9.79 -5.85
CA LEU A 314 10.54 -11.12 -6.09
C LEU A 314 11.63 -12.19 -6.00
N PRO A 315 11.50 -13.19 -5.10
CA PRO A 315 12.47 -14.26 -4.96
C PRO A 315 12.74 -14.92 -6.31
N PHE A 316 14.03 -15.17 -6.60
CA PHE A 316 14.52 -15.84 -7.81
C PHE A 316 14.27 -15.11 -9.15
N LEU A 317 13.41 -14.08 -9.19
CA LEU A 317 13.04 -13.37 -10.42
C LEU A 317 13.62 -11.95 -10.50
N PHE A 318 13.18 -11.04 -9.61
CA PHE A 318 13.39 -9.60 -9.72
C PHE A 318 13.93 -8.97 -8.44
#